data_AF-A0A072VC56-F1
#
_entry.id   AF-A0A072VC56-F1
#
_cell.length_a   1.000
_cell.length_b   1.000
_cell.length_c   1.000
_cell.angle_alpha   90.00
_cell.angle_beta   90.00
_cell.angle_gamma   90.00
#
_symmetry.space_group_name_H-M   'P 1'
#
loop_
_entity.id
_entity.type
_entity.pdbx_description
1 polymer ?
#
loop_
_entity_poly.entity_id
_entity_poly.type
_entity_poly.pdbx_seq_one_letter_code
_entity_poly.pdbx_strand_id
1 'polypeptide(L)'
;MESQGQWNPLLSFSRFIHQNCNHLATRFEDTRKFAGTLIQSHTRTKPAFAATLTSNHVAKSLAGTSVYTVSSSNNEFVLMSDAEGAKSIGLLCFRQEDAEAFLAQVRSRKNEFRGNAKVVPITLEQVYLLKVEGIAFRFLPDPLQIRNALELRAANKEGFDGVPVFQSELLVVKKKNKRYCPVYFSKVCLTHWSL
;
A
#
# COMPACT_ATOMS: atom_id res chain seq x y z
N MET A 1 -25.92 31.43 -5.86
CA MET A 1 -24.91 31.35 -4.79
C MET A 1 -24.42 29.93 -4.76
N GLU A 2 -23.33 29.67 -5.46
CA GLU A 2 -22.76 28.35 -5.68
C GLU A 2 -22.13 27.83 -4.39
N SER A 3 -22.67 26.74 -3.85
CA SER A 3 -22.07 26.03 -2.71
C SER A 3 -20.86 25.25 -3.21
N GLN A 4 -19.66 25.79 -3.02
CA GLN A 4 -18.41 25.04 -3.17
C GLN A 4 -18.45 23.84 -2.22
N GLY A 5 -18.63 22.65 -2.78
CA GLY A 5 -18.55 21.39 -2.06
C GLY A 5 -17.14 21.18 -1.54
N GLN A 6 -16.91 21.56 -0.29
CA GLN A 6 -15.64 21.35 0.40
C GLN A 6 -15.37 19.85 0.53
N TRP A 7 -14.44 19.35 -0.28
CA TRP A 7 -13.93 17.98 -0.18
C TRP A 7 -13.25 17.82 1.18
N ASN A 8 -13.91 17.14 2.11
CA ASN A 8 -13.38 16.84 3.43
C ASN A 8 -12.71 15.46 3.39
N PRO A 9 -11.38 15.36 3.28
CA PRO A 9 -10.67 14.08 3.17
C PRO A 9 -10.90 13.17 4.39
N LEU A 10 -11.16 13.76 5.56
CA LEU A 10 -11.49 13.03 6.80
C LEU A 10 -12.85 12.34 6.74
N LEU A 11 -13.83 12.91 6.03
CA LEU A 11 -15.14 12.29 5.82
C LEU A 11 -15.05 11.17 4.79
N SER A 12 -14.20 11.33 3.75
CA SER A 12 -13.89 10.27 2.79
C SER A 12 -13.14 9.10 3.43
N PHE A 13 -12.17 9.37 4.31
CA PHE A 13 -11.46 8.32 5.04
C PHE A 13 -12.35 7.63 6.08
N SER A 14 -13.19 8.39 6.80
CA SER A 14 -14.19 7.81 7.71
C SER A 14 -15.19 6.92 6.96
N ARG A 15 -15.74 7.37 5.82
CA ARG A 15 -16.58 6.53 4.95
C ARG A 15 -15.80 5.37 4.36
N PHE A 16 -14.56 5.56 3.94
CA PHE A 16 -13.74 4.49 3.39
C PHE A 16 -13.48 3.41 4.44
N ILE A 17 -13.10 3.78 5.66
CA ILE A 17 -12.94 2.84 6.76
C ILE A 17 -14.29 2.22 7.14
N HIS A 18 -15.40 2.96 7.22
CA HIS A 18 -16.70 2.38 7.57
C HIS A 18 -17.31 1.48 6.46
N GLN A 19 -17.25 1.90 5.20
CA GLN A 19 -17.76 1.15 4.05
C GLN A 19 -16.86 -0.04 3.74
N ASN A 20 -15.55 0.15 3.82
CA ASN A 20 -14.60 -0.92 3.55
C ASN A 20 -14.41 -1.82 4.77
N CYS A 21 -14.53 -1.41 6.04
CA CYS A 21 -14.43 -2.37 7.17
C CYS A 21 -15.50 -3.47 7.10
N ASN A 22 -16.73 -3.14 6.71
CA ASN A 22 -17.79 -4.15 6.53
C ASN A 22 -17.56 -5.04 5.29
N HIS A 23 -16.97 -4.50 4.22
CA HIS A 23 -16.66 -5.24 2.98
C HIS A 23 -15.30 -5.95 3.01
N LEU A 24 -14.41 -5.54 3.92
CA LEU A 24 -13.12 -6.16 4.19
C LEU A 24 -13.35 -7.42 5.01
N ALA A 25 -14.26 -7.40 6.01
CA ALA A 25 -14.62 -8.55 6.85
C ALA A 25 -15.06 -9.79 6.05
N THR A 26 -15.78 -9.62 4.94
CA THR A 26 -16.23 -10.75 4.10
C THR A 26 -15.18 -11.26 3.11
N ARG A 27 -14.03 -10.57 2.97
CA ARG A 27 -12.92 -10.96 2.10
C ARG A 27 -11.65 -11.37 2.88
N PHE A 28 -11.77 -11.52 4.21
CA PHE A 28 -10.66 -11.83 5.13
C PHE A 28 -10.12 -13.27 5.00
N GLU A 29 -10.82 -14.18 4.31
CA GLU A 29 -10.42 -15.59 4.18
C GLU A 29 -9.48 -15.90 3.00
N ASP A 30 -9.43 -15.08 1.94
CA ASP A 30 -8.78 -15.51 0.68
C ASP A 30 -7.36 -14.95 0.42
N THR A 31 -6.84 -14.05 1.24
CA THR A 31 -5.49 -13.49 1.05
C THR A 31 -4.38 -14.38 1.65
N ARG A 32 -4.41 -15.68 1.33
CA ARG A 32 -3.28 -16.60 1.51
C ARG A 32 -2.52 -16.92 0.22
N LYS A 33 -2.76 -16.16 -0.86
CA LYS A 33 -2.07 -16.36 -2.14
C LYS A 33 -1.59 -15.03 -2.72
N PHE A 34 -0.45 -14.53 -2.21
CA PHE A 34 0.43 -13.68 -3.01
C PHE A 34 1.01 -14.52 -4.16
N ALA A 35 0.20 -14.76 -5.18
CA ALA A 35 0.64 -15.17 -6.50
C ALA A 35 0.17 -14.06 -7.44
N GLY A 36 1.12 -13.23 -7.90
CA GLY A 36 0.83 -12.19 -8.86
C GLY A 36 0.29 -12.83 -10.13
N THR A 37 -1.00 -12.60 -10.43
CA THR A 37 -1.57 -12.92 -11.73
C THR A 37 -1.07 -11.89 -12.73
N LEU A 38 0.08 -12.18 -13.33
CA LEU A 38 0.56 -11.49 -14.53
C LEU A 38 -0.37 -11.87 -15.67
N ILE A 39 -1.22 -10.95 -16.14
CA ILE A 39 -2.00 -11.18 -17.37
C ILE A 39 -1.00 -11.15 -18.52
N GLN A 40 -0.65 -12.34 -18.99
CA GLN A 40 0.29 -12.59 -20.07
C GLN A 40 -0.45 -12.46 -21.40
N SER A 41 -0.39 -11.29 -22.03
CA SER A 41 -0.70 -11.19 -23.46
C SER A 41 0.43 -11.88 -24.24
N HIS A 42 0.03 -12.76 -25.16
CA HIS A 42 0.91 -13.70 -25.86
C HIS A 42 1.98 -12.98 -26.71
N THR A 43 3.24 -12.98 -26.25
CA THR A 43 4.41 -13.22 -27.11
C THR A 43 5.43 -14.09 -26.37
N ARG A 44 5.70 -15.27 -26.95
CA ARG A 44 6.57 -16.31 -26.40
C ARG A 44 8.02 -15.84 -26.40
N THR A 45 8.49 -15.29 -25.28
CA THR A 45 9.92 -15.22 -24.96
C THR A 45 10.24 -16.19 -23.82
N LYS A 46 11.22 -17.06 -24.04
CA LYS A 46 11.68 -18.09 -23.11
C LYS A 46 12.07 -17.46 -21.76
N PRO A 47 11.64 -17.98 -20.59
CA PRO A 47 12.12 -17.49 -19.31
C PRO A 47 13.57 -17.96 -19.11
N ALA A 48 14.52 -17.08 -19.42
CA ALA A 48 15.91 -17.28 -19.07
C ALA A 48 16.06 -17.03 -17.55
N PHE A 49 16.32 -18.12 -16.82
CA PHE A 49 16.79 -18.16 -15.42
C PHE A 49 16.02 -17.27 -14.44
N ALA A 50 14.99 -17.86 -13.82
CA ALA A 50 14.53 -17.42 -12.51
C ALA A 50 15.65 -17.69 -11.49
N ALA A 51 16.61 -16.79 -11.40
CA ALA A 51 17.53 -16.75 -10.28
C ALA A 51 16.69 -16.58 -9.02
N THR A 52 16.79 -17.51 -8.08
CA THR A 52 16.13 -17.41 -6.76
C THR A 52 16.64 -16.13 -6.09
N LEU A 53 15.86 -15.06 -6.18
CA LEU A 53 16.19 -13.80 -5.51
C LEU A 53 16.21 -14.08 -4.01
N THR A 54 17.32 -13.78 -3.35
CA THR A 54 17.39 -13.90 -1.90
C THR A 54 16.53 -12.82 -1.25
N SER A 55 15.95 -13.11 -0.08
CA SER A 55 15.16 -12.15 0.71
C SER A 55 15.88 -10.80 0.86
N ASN A 56 17.20 -10.83 1.05
CA ASN A 56 18.02 -9.62 1.18
C ASN A 56 18.10 -8.79 -0.10
N HIS A 57 18.05 -9.42 -1.28
CA HIS A 57 18.04 -8.71 -2.55
C HIS A 57 16.69 -8.02 -2.80
N VAL A 58 15.58 -8.66 -2.39
CA VAL A 58 14.24 -8.06 -2.45
C VAL A 58 14.15 -6.89 -1.47
N ALA A 59 14.58 -7.09 -0.22
CA ALA A 59 14.63 -6.04 0.81
C ALA A 59 15.35 -4.77 0.31
N LYS A 60 16.56 -4.94 -0.25
CA LYS A 60 17.34 -3.82 -0.82
C LYS A 60 16.66 -3.12 -1.99
N SER A 61 15.84 -3.82 -2.78
CA SER A 61 15.08 -3.20 -3.86
C SER A 61 13.95 -2.31 -3.37
N LEU A 62 13.50 -2.52 -2.12
CA LEU A 62 12.42 -1.78 -1.46
C LEU A 62 12.91 -0.62 -0.59
N ALA A 63 14.22 -0.52 -0.33
CA ALA A 63 14.80 0.49 0.57
C ALA A 63 14.51 1.95 0.15
N GLY A 64 14.25 2.18 -1.14
CA GLY A 64 13.94 3.50 -1.69
C GLY A 64 12.48 3.94 -1.57
N THR A 65 11.59 3.13 -0.99
CA THR A 65 10.16 3.47 -0.87
C THR A 65 9.76 3.58 0.60
N SER A 66 9.27 4.76 0.97
CA SER A 66 8.71 5.02 2.30
C SER A 66 7.20 4.87 2.28
N VAL A 67 6.67 4.28 3.36
CA VAL A 67 5.26 4.32 3.75
C VAL A 67 5.16 4.97 5.13
N TYR A 68 3.96 5.38 5.53
CA TYR A 68 3.72 6.14 6.74
C TYR A 68 2.88 5.33 7.71
N THR A 69 3.21 5.41 8.98
CA THR A 69 2.44 4.75 10.04
C THR A 69 2.36 5.66 11.25
N VAL A 70 1.41 5.37 12.14
CA VAL A 70 1.26 6.11 13.38
C VAL A 70 1.98 5.37 14.48
N SER A 71 2.91 6.06 15.14
CA SER A 71 3.60 5.54 16.31
C SER A 71 3.18 6.28 17.56
N SER A 72 3.23 5.61 18.69
CA SER A 72 3.17 6.23 20.02
C SER A 72 4.50 6.98 20.32
N SER A 73 4.57 7.64 21.48
CA SER A 73 5.74 8.40 21.93
C SER A 73 6.97 7.53 22.22
N ASN A 74 6.77 6.23 22.47
CA ASN A 74 7.81 5.21 22.59
C ASN A 74 8.23 4.61 21.23
N ASN A 75 7.80 5.20 20.12
CA ASN A 75 7.99 4.71 18.75
C ASN A 75 7.40 3.30 18.49
N GLU A 76 6.45 2.83 19.30
CA GLU A 76 5.69 1.61 19.01
C GLU A 76 4.55 1.88 18.04
N PHE A 77 4.23 0.91 17.18
CA PHE A 77 3.11 1.05 16.24
C PHE A 77 1.77 1.12 16.97
N VAL A 78 0.91 2.05 16.54
CA VAL A 78 -0.49 2.05 16.96
C VAL A 78 -1.21 0.95 16.20
N LEU A 79 -1.78 0.00 16.93
CA LEU A 79 -2.48 -1.15 16.39
C LEU A 79 -4.00 -1.04 16.62
N MET A 80 -4.77 -1.61 15.70
CA MET A 80 -6.21 -1.79 15.83
C MET A 80 -6.50 -3.25 16.15
N SER A 81 -7.43 -3.52 17.05
CA SER A 81 -7.93 -4.88 17.23
C SER A 81 -8.65 -5.33 15.96
N ASP A 82 -8.38 -6.56 15.51
CA ASP A 82 -9.19 -7.20 14.49
C ASP A 82 -10.63 -7.43 15.02
N ALA A 83 -11.61 -7.52 14.12
CA ALA A 83 -13.02 -7.71 14.49
C ALA A 83 -13.24 -9.03 15.27
N GLU A 84 -12.43 -10.05 14.98
CA GLU A 84 -12.42 -11.35 15.67
C GLU A 84 -11.59 -11.33 16.97
N GLY A 85 -10.88 -10.23 17.27
CA GLY A 85 -10.03 -10.07 18.45
C GLY A 85 -8.74 -10.91 18.48
N ALA A 86 -8.56 -11.84 17.53
CA ALA A 86 -7.45 -12.79 17.52
C ALA A 86 -6.11 -12.19 17.06
N LYS A 87 -6.12 -11.09 16.31
CA LYS A 87 -4.91 -10.44 15.78
C LYS A 87 -4.99 -8.92 15.96
N SER A 88 -3.84 -8.30 16.11
CA SER A 88 -3.71 -6.85 16.04
C SER A 88 -3.35 -6.41 14.63
N ILE A 89 -3.88 -5.30 14.15
CA ILE A 89 -3.71 -4.81 12.79
C ILE A 89 -2.92 -3.49 12.82
N GLY A 90 -1.77 -3.46 12.16
CA GLY A 90 -1.00 -2.25 11.90
C GLY A 90 -1.30 -1.67 10.53
N LEU A 91 -1.49 -0.34 10.44
CA LEU A 91 -1.77 0.33 9.17
C LEU A 91 -0.50 1.01 8.61
N LEU A 92 -0.28 0.83 7.30
CA LEU A 92 0.84 1.40 6.54
C LEU A 92 0.28 2.18 5.33
N CYS A 93 0.34 3.49 5.38
CA CYS A 93 -0.23 4.38 4.35
C CYS A 93 0.82 4.77 3.31
N PHE A 94 0.47 4.73 2.02
CA PHE A 94 1.33 5.27 0.96
C PHE A 94 1.38 6.80 0.93
N ARG A 95 0.42 7.47 1.56
CA ARG A 95 0.33 8.93 1.68
C ARG A 95 0.42 9.36 3.14
N GLN A 96 1.16 10.43 3.38
CA GLN A 96 1.32 10.98 4.72
C GLN A 96 -0.01 11.52 5.24
N GLU A 97 -0.76 12.24 4.40
CA GLU A 97 -2.07 12.82 4.77
C GLU A 97 -3.05 11.75 5.28
N ASP A 98 -3.01 10.53 4.72
CA ASP A 98 -3.88 9.44 5.14
C ASP A 98 -3.47 8.88 6.51
N ALA A 99 -2.16 8.84 6.83
CA ALA A 99 -1.67 8.49 8.16
C ALA A 99 -1.99 9.58 9.20
N GLU A 100 -1.95 10.86 8.81
CA GLU A 100 -2.35 11.99 9.66
C GLU A 100 -3.85 11.97 9.96
N ALA A 101 -4.68 11.64 8.95
CA ALA A 101 -6.11 11.43 9.14
C ALA A 101 -6.39 10.30 10.13
N PHE A 102 -5.65 9.18 10.03
CA PHE A 102 -5.75 8.09 10.99
C PHE A 102 -5.32 8.52 12.41
N LEU A 103 -4.21 9.26 12.53
CA LEU A 103 -3.77 9.83 13.82
C LEU A 103 -4.82 10.74 14.46
N ALA A 104 -5.50 11.58 13.67
CA ALA A 104 -6.58 12.42 14.15
C ALA A 104 -7.77 11.59 14.69
N GLN A 105 -8.09 10.45 14.05
CA GLN A 105 -9.11 9.53 14.56
C GLN A 105 -8.69 8.80 15.84
N VAL A 106 -7.43 8.39 15.94
CA VAL A 106 -6.90 7.76 17.16
C VAL A 106 -7.00 8.72 18.35
N ARG A 107 -6.65 9.99 18.14
CA ARG A 107 -6.73 11.06 19.16
C ARG A 107 -8.17 11.38 19.58
N SER A 108 -9.14 11.26 18.67
CA SER A 108 -10.54 11.55 19.00
C SER A 108 -11.23 10.40 19.75
N ARG A 109 -10.84 9.15 19.52
CA ARG A 109 -11.48 7.96 20.12
C ARG A 109 -10.93 7.55 21.48
N LYS A 110 -9.63 7.73 21.75
CA LYS A 110 -9.00 7.29 23.00
C LYS A 110 -8.39 8.47 23.75
N ASN A 111 -8.99 8.82 24.90
CA ASN A 111 -8.43 9.79 25.84
C ASN A 111 -7.09 9.31 26.45
N GLU A 112 -6.77 8.01 26.34
CA GLU A 112 -5.48 7.42 26.73
C GLU A 112 -4.32 7.79 25.79
N PHE A 113 -4.58 8.18 24.54
CA PHE A 113 -3.56 8.71 23.62
C PHE A 113 -3.32 10.21 23.81
N ARG A 114 -3.39 10.69 25.07
CA ARG A 114 -2.78 11.97 25.48
C ARG A 114 -1.25 11.97 25.30
N GLY A 115 -0.66 10.82 24.96
CA GLY A 115 0.73 10.72 24.52
C GLY A 115 0.95 11.31 23.13
N ASN A 116 2.17 11.78 22.88
CA ASN A 116 2.64 12.38 21.63
C ASN A 116 2.71 11.34 20.47
N ALA A 117 1.57 10.73 20.11
CA ALA A 117 1.48 9.91 18.92
C ALA A 117 1.74 10.77 17.69
N LYS A 118 2.54 10.25 16.75
CA LYS A 118 3.04 10.97 15.59
C LYS A 118 3.05 10.07 14.37
N VAL A 119 3.00 10.68 13.20
CA VAL A 119 3.23 9.97 11.94
C VAL A 119 4.73 9.80 11.76
N VAL A 120 5.16 8.57 11.42
CA VAL A 120 6.56 8.22 11.21
C VAL A 120 6.69 7.54 9.85
N PRO A 121 7.66 7.96 9.01
CA PRO A 121 8.00 7.24 7.81
C PRO A 121 8.76 5.95 8.15
N ILE A 122 8.40 4.86 7.49
CA ILE A 122 9.07 3.56 7.54
C ILE A 122 9.31 3.06 6.12
N THR A 123 10.46 2.46 5.85
CA THR A 123 10.76 1.94 4.51
C THR A 123 10.05 0.61 4.26
N LEU A 124 9.70 0.33 3.00
CA LEU A 124 9.18 -0.98 2.62
C LEU A 124 10.19 -2.10 2.87
N GLU A 125 11.49 -1.81 2.84
CA GLU A 125 12.54 -2.74 3.29
C GLU A 125 12.32 -3.17 4.74
N GLN A 126 12.16 -2.20 5.65
CA GLN A 126 11.92 -2.46 7.07
C GLN A 126 10.63 -3.24 7.25
N VAL A 127 9.53 -2.85 6.59
CA VAL A 127 8.25 -3.57 6.65
C VAL A 127 8.39 -5.01 6.14
N TYR A 128 9.11 -5.24 5.05
CA TYR A 128 9.32 -6.57 4.49
C TYR A 128 10.07 -7.50 5.46
N LEU A 129 11.01 -6.94 6.24
CA LEU A 129 11.78 -7.68 7.23
C LEU A 129 11.06 -7.80 8.59
N LEU A 130 10.05 -6.97 8.84
CA LEU A 130 9.25 -7.00 10.06
C LEU A 130 8.34 -8.24 10.06
N LYS A 131 8.76 -9.26 10.80
CA LYS A 131 7.92 -10.40 11.17
C LYS A 131 7.63 -10.32 12.66
N VAL A 132 6.39 -10.04 12.99
CA VAL A 132 5.87 -9.95 14.35
C VAL A 132 4.73 -10.94 14.49
N GLU A 133 4.80 -11.77 15.52
CA GLU A 133 3.74 -12.72 15.81
C GLU A 133 2.50 -11.98 16.34
N GLY A 134 1.31 -12.43 15.94
CA GLY A 134 0.05 -11.84 16.40
C GLY A 134 -0.32 -10.48 15.78
N ILE A 135 0.50 -9.93 14.87
CA ILE A 135 0.22 -8.66 14.19
C ILE A 135 0.16 -8.85 12.68
N ALA A 136 -0.90 -8.33 12.05
CA ALA A 136 -1.05 -8.24 10.61
C ALA A 136 -0.87 -6.79 10.14
N PHE A 137 0.11 -6.54 9.26
CA PHE A 137 0.24 -5.23 8.63
C PHE A 137 -0.61 -5.14 7.36
N ARG A 138 -1.35 -4.03 7.22
CA ARG A 138 -2.17 -3.74 6.04
C ARG A 138 -1.72 -2.44 5.39
N PHE A 139 -1.57 -2.49 4.07
CA PHE A 139 -1.30 -1.31 3.29
C PHE A 139 -2.59 -0.56 2.96
N LEU A 140 -2.54 0.75 3.10
CA LEU A 140 -3.53 1.68 2.58
C LEU A 140 -2.96 2.33 1.31
N PRO A 141 -3.40 1.93 0.11
CA PRO A 141 -2.91 2.48 -1.14
C PRO A 141 -3.41 3.91 -1.37
N ASP A 142 -2.66 4.67 -2.17
CA ASP A 142 -3.08 6.00 -2.64
C ASP A 142 -4.38 5.86 -3.48
N PRO A 143 -5.49 6.52 -3.11
CA PRO A 143 -6.75 6.48 -3.84
C PRO A 143 -6.61 6.89 -5.32
N LEU A 144 -5.71 7.81 -5.65
CA LEU A 144 -5.44 8.20 -7.03
C LEU A 144 -4.86 7.03 -7.83
N GLN A 145 -3.98 6.24 -7.23
CA GLN A 145 -3.39 5.08 -7.90
C GLN A 145 -4.38 3.94 -8.05
N ILE A 146 -5.31 3.78 -7.10
CA ILE A 146 -6.43 2.85 -7.24
C ILE A 146 -7.27 3.25 -8.46
N ARG A 147 -7.65 4.52 -8.58
CA ARG A 147 -8.38 5.04 -9.75
C ARG A 147 -7.61 4.80 -11.05
N ASN A 148 -6.33 5.16 -11.07
CA ASN A 148 -5.47 4.96 -12.24
C ASN A 148 -5.39 3.49 -12.67
N ALA A 149 -5.32 2.57 -11.71
CA ALA A 149 -5.26 1.13 -11.98
C ALA A 149 -6.60 0.58 -12.47
N LEU A 150 -7.72 1.06 -11.92
CA LEU A 150 -9.06 0.70 -12.39
C LEU A 150 -9.31 1.20 -13.82
N GLU A 151 -8.85 2.40 -14.16
CA GLU A 151 -8.94 2.94 -15.52
C GLU A 151 -8.13 2.10 -16.53
N LEU A 152 -6.97 1.57 -16.13
CA LEU A 152 -6.12 0.71 -16.99
C LEU A 152 -6.64 -0.74 -17.07
N ARG A 153 -7.37 -1.21 -16.06
CA ARG A 153 -7.96 -2.55 -16.01
C ARG A 153 -9.27 -2.55 -16.80
N ALA A 154 -9.17 -2.72 -18.12
CA ALA A 154 -10.33 -2.81 -19.00
C ALA A 154 -11.35 -3.86 -18.52
N ALA A 155 -12.60 -3.43 -18.33
CA ALA A 155 -13.83 -4.22 -18.23
C ALA A 155 -14.25 -4.87 -16.90
N ASN A 156 -13.50 -4.77 -15.79
CA ASN A 156 -13.99 -5.28 -14.49
C ASN A 156 -14.31 -4.15 -13.51
N LYS A 157 -15.61 -3.97 -13.20
CA LYS A 157 -16.13 -2.97 -12.24
C LYS A 157 -15.83 -3.29 -10.77
N GLU A 158 -15.17 -4.41 -10.50
CA GLU A 158 -14.80 -4.79 -9.15
C GLU A 158 -13.64 -3.95 -8.63
N GLY A 159 -13.61 -3.72 -7.31
CA GLY A 159 -12.56 -2.98 -6.64
C GLY A 159 -11.16 -3.55 -6.89
N PHE A 160 -10.15 -2.75 -6.56
CA PHE A 160 -8.75 -3.15 -6.67
C PHE A 160 -8.32 -3.86 -5.37
N ASP A 161 -7.78 -5.08 -5.51
CA ASP A 161 -7.24 -5.84 -4.37
C ASP A 161 -5.72 -5.68 -4.31
N GLY A 162 -5.21 -5.24 -3.16
CA GLY A 162 -3.80 -4.95 -2.95
C GLY A 162 -3.36 -3.53 -3.31
N VAL A 163 -2.04 -3.36 -3.47
CA VAL A 163 -1.41 -2.07 -3.78
C VAL A 163 -1.10 -2.00 -5.28
N PRO A 164 -1.62 -0.99 -6.01
CA PRO A 164 -1.30 -0.82 -7.41
C PRO A 164 0.19 -0.59 -7.66
N VAL A 165 0.69 -1.25 -8.70
CA VAL A 165 2.02 -0.99 -9.26
C VAL A 165 1.91 -0.86 -10.77
N PHE A 166 2.73 0.01 -11.35
CA PHE A 166 2.73 0.36 -12.77
C PHE A 166 4.09 0.04 -13.38
N GLN A 167 4.05 -0.53 -14.57
CA GLN A 167 5.23 -0.89 -15.35
C GLN A 167 4.96 -0.54 -16.82
N SER A 168 5.97 -0.03 -17.52
CA SER A 168 5.94 0.13 -18.98
C SER A 168 6.62 -1.06 -19.63
N GLU A 169 6.03 -1.55 -20.72
CA GLU A 169 6.61 -2.62 -21.54
C GLU A 169 7.86 -2.16 -22.30
N LEU A 170 7.98 -0.85 -22.57
CA LEU A 170 9.03 -0.27 -23.40
C LEU A 170 10.19 0.32 -22.58
N LEU A 171 10.00 0.53 -21.27
CA LEU A 171 11.01 1.13 -20.41
C LEU A 171 11.95 0.05 -19.86
N VAL A 172 13.18 0.02 -20.38
CA VAL A 172 14.24 -0.89 -19.90
C VAL A 172 15.46 -0.09 -19.49
N VAL A 173 15.86 -0.21 -18.23
CA VAL A 173 17.03 0.46 -17.66
C VAL A 173 18.21 -0.50 -17.63
N LYS A 174 19.39 -0.05 -18.09
CA LYS A 174 20.64 -0.83 -18.03
C LYS A 174 21.51 -0.37 -16.86
N LYS A 175 21.87 -1.28 -15.96
CA LYS A 175 22.81 -1.04 -14.84
C LYS A 175 23.76 -2.21 -14.70
N LYS A 176 25.08 -1.96 -14.65
CA LYS A 176 26.13 -2.99 -14.49
C LYS A 176 25.95 -4.20 -15.43
N ASN A 177 25.76 -3.92 -16.71
CA ASN A 177 25.50 -4.90 -17.78
C ASN A 177 24.23 -5.77 -17.61
N LYS A 178 23.32 -5.40 -16.70
CA LYS A 178 22.01 -6.03 -16.52
C LYS A 178 20.90 -5.09 -16.98
N ARG A 179 19.82 -5.66 -17.51
CA ARG A 179 18.59 -4.95 -17.92
C ARG A 179 17.53 -5.13 -16.86
N TYR A 180 16.82 -4.05 -16.54
CA TYR A 180 15.78 -4.00 -15.52
C TYR A 180 14.55 -3.33 -16.11
N CYS A 181 13.36 -3.86 -15.80
CA CYS A 181 12.11 -3.19 -16.06
C CYS A 181 11.66 -2.53 -14.76
N PRO A 182 11.71 -1.19 -14.65
CA PRO A 182 11.35 -0.50 -13.42
C PRO A 182 9.84 -0.61 -13.17
N VAL A 183 9.49 -0.69 -11.90
CA VAL A 183 8.11 -0.74 -11.40
C VAL A 183 7.90 0.45 -10.47
N TYR A 184 6.74 1.08 -10.56
CA TYR A 184 6.42 2.30 -9.83
C TYR A 184 5.10 2.16 -9.07
N PHE A 185 5.02 2.70 -7.86
CA PHE A 185 3.77 2.79 -7.11
C PHE A 185 2.85 3.93 -7.60
N SER A 186 3.38 4.85 -8.41
CA SER A 186 2.62 5.96 -8.99
C SER A 186 2.68 5.93 -10.52
N LYS A 187 1.50 6.04 -11.16
CA LYS A 187 1.38 6.14 -12.62
C LYS A 187 2.13 7.37 -13.17
N VAL A 188 2.14 8.47 -12.43
CA VAL A 188 2.81 9.72 -12.85
C VAL A 188 4.32 9.55 -12.91
N CYS A 189 4.89 8.77 -11.98
CA CYS A 189 6.32 8.44 -12.04
C CYS A 189 6.65 7.70 -13.33
N LEU A 190 5.80 6.75 -13.76
CA LEU A 190 6.02 6.02 -15.01
C LEU A 190 5.98 6.94 -16.24
N THR A 191 5.03 7.88 -16.30
CA THR A 191 4.90 8.81 -17.44
C THR A 191 6.05 9.81 -17.52
N HIS A 192 6.61 10.22 -16.39
CA HIS A 192 7.75 11.15 -16.38
C HIS A 192 9.03 10.53 -16.97
N TRP A 193 9.21 9.21 -16.87
CA TRP A 193 10.36 8.50 -17.43
C TRP A 193 10.14 7.95 -18.85
N SER A 194 8.95 8.13 -19.42
CA SER A 194 8.59 7.61 -20.76
C SER A 194 8.54 8.69 -21.85
N LEU A 195 8.91 9.93 -21.52
CA LEU A 195 9.08 11.07 -22.44
C LEU A 195 10.58 11.35 -22.60
#